data_AF-A0A967K768-F1
#
_entry.id   AF-A0A967K768-F1
#
_cell.length_a   1.000
_cell.length_b   1.000
_cell.length_c   1.000
_cell.angle_alpha   90.00
_cell.angle_beta   90.00
_cell.angle_gamma   90.00
#
_symmetry.space_group_name_H-M   'P 1'
#
loop_
_entity.id
_entity.type
_entity.pdbx_description
1 polymer ?
#
loop_
_entity_poly.entity_id
_entity_poly.type
_entity_poly.pdbx_seq_one_letter_code
_entity_poly.pdbx_strand_id
1 'polypeptide(L)'
;MNKVLFVCTGNIYRSPIATAIFMQEVEKRGLEDEITADSAGTWAPENRPAAPRAVEYMEHHGIDISRHRSRRINRKLIEDVNV
;
A
#
# COMPACT_ATOMS: atom_id res chain seq x y z
N MET A 1 -11.49 -4.79 13.09
CA MET A 1 -10.69 -4.51 11.89
C MET A 1 -9.47 -3.68 12.29
N ASN A 2 -8.29 -4.30 12.35
CA ASN A 2 -7.01 -3.62 12.51
C ASN A 2 -6.59 -3.04 11.16
N LYS A 3 -6.14 -1.79 11.16
CA LYS A 3 -5.70 -1.10 9.95
C LYS A 3 -4.23 -0.76 10.05
N VAL A 4 -3.48 -1.23 9.05
CA VAL A 4 -2.04 -0.97 8.90
C VAL A 4 -1.82 0.12 7.85
N LEU A 5 -0.95 1.10 8.12
CA LEU A 5 -0.59 2.12 7.13
C LEU A 5 0.91 2.07 6.79
N PHE A 6 1.24 1.58 5.60
CA PHE A 6 2.62 1.62 5.11
C PHE A 6 2.98 3.02 4.60
N VAL A 7 4.03 3.61 5.18
CA VAL A 7 4.48 4.96 4.81
C VAL A 7 5.88 4.90 4.20
N CYS A 8 6.06 5.57 3.06
CA CYS A 8 7.37 5.84 2.50
C CYS A 8 7.50 7.31 2.08
N THR A 9 8.52 7.68 1.30
CA THR A 9 8.68 9.06 0.84
C THR A 9 7.66 9.41 -0.25
N GLY A 10 7.70 8.73 -1.40
CA GLY A 10 6.93 9.13 -2.58
C GLY A 10 5.61 8.39 -2.82
N ASN A 11 5.33 7.33 -2.06
CA ASN A 11 4.15 6.46 -2.24
C ASN A 11 3.97 5.92 -3.68
N ILE A 12 5.08 5.58 -4.34
CA ILE A 12 5.08 5.04 -5.71
C ILE A 12 5.93 3.77 -5.88
N TYR A 13 6.66 3.32 -4.85
CA TYR A 13 7.54 2.14 -4.96
C TYR A 13 7.41 1.24 -3.73
N ARG A 14 8.04 1.64 -2.61
CA ARG A 14 8.15 0.80 -1.41
C ARG A 14 6.81 0.52 -0.74
N SER A 15 6.06 1.57 -0.38
CA SER A 15 4.81 1.37 0.37
C SER A 15 3.70 0.69 -0.44
N PRO A 16 3.50 0.93 -1.75
CA PRO A 16 2.53 0.16 -2.54
C PRO A 16 2.89 -1.33 -2.64
N ILE A 17 4.17 -1.65 -2.84
CA ILE A 17 4.68 -3.03 -2.82
C ILE A 17 4.38 -3.68 -1.45
N ALA A 18 4.73 -3.01 -0.36
CA ALA A 18 4.53 -3.54 0.99
C ALA A 18 3.05 -3.81 1.27
N THR A 19 2.15 -2.88 0.94
CA THR A 19 0.71 -3.06 1.11
C THR A 19 0.19 -4.25 0.32
N ALA A 20 0.59 -4.40 -0.95
CA ALA A 20 0.10 -5.48 -1.80
C ALA A 20 0.58 -6.87 -1.35
N ILE A 21 1.86 -7.00 -0.98
CA ILE A 21 2.41 -8.24 -0.40
C ILE A 21 1.72 -8.55 0.92
N PHE A 22 1.55 -7.55 1.78
CA PHE A 22 0.89 -7.73 3.06
C PHE A 22 -0.56 -8.21 2.91
N MET A 23 -1.34 -7.59 2.03
CA MET A 23 -2.72 -8.01 1.78
C MET A 23 -2.80 -9.42 1.20
N GLN A 24 -1.87 -9.81 0.33
CA GLN A 24 -1.80 -11.20 -0.16
C GLN A 24 -1.55 -12.19 0.99
N GLU A 25 -0.67 -11.85 1.94
CA GLU A 25 -0.41 -12.71 3.11
C GLU A 25 -1.58 -12.74 4.11
N VAL A 26 -2.32 -11.64 4.24
CA VAL A 26 -3.56 -11.59 5.02
C VAL A 26 -4.61 -12.55 4.43
N GLU A 27 -4.85 -12.48 3.13
CA GLU A 27 -5.80 -13.35 2.41
C GLU A 27 -5.39 -14.84 2.49
N LYS A 28 -4.11 -15.15 2.27
CA LYS A 28 -3.59 -16.54 2.41
C LYS A 28 -3.81 -17.14 3.80
N ARG A 29 -3.93 -16.30 4.82
CA ARG A 29 -4.13 -16.71 6.22
C ARG A 29 -5.58 -16.65 6.66
N GLY A 30 -6.51 -16.20 5.81
CA GLY A 30 -7.92 -16.05 6.15
C GLY A 30 -8.18 -14.93 7.18
N LEU A 31 -7.40 -13.84 7.13
CA LEU A 31 -7.46 -12.74 8.10
C LEU A 31 -8.08 -11.45 7.51
N GLU A 32 -8.66 -11.52 6.31
CA GLU A 32 -9.21 -10.37 5.57
C GLU A 32 -10.37 -9.66 6.27
N ASP A 33 -11.10 -10.36 7.14
CA ASP A 33 -12.17 -9.77 7.97
C ASP A 33 -11.63 -9.08 9.23
N GLU A 34 -10.36 -9.34 9.58
CA GLU A 34 -9.73 -8.85 10.79
C GLU A 34 -8.73 -7.73 10.51
N ILE A 35 -8.01 -7.79 9.40
CA ILE A 35 -6.87 -6.93 9.09
C ILE A 35 -7.00 -6.34 7.69
N THR A 36 -6.76 -5.04 7.58
CA THR A 36 -6.64 -4.34 6.31
C THR A 36 -5.37 -3.49 6.29
N ALA A 37 -4.90 -3.15 5.10
CA ALA A 37 -3.74 -2.29 4.94
C ALA A 37 -3.95 -1.25 3.84
N ASP A 38 -3.29 -0.12 4.00
CA ASP A 38 -3.26 0.96 3.02
C ASP A 38 -1.83 1.55 2.96
N SER A 39 -1.59 2.52 2.07
CA SER A 39 -0.32 3.24 2.02
C SER A 39 -0.44 4.74 1.82
N ALA A 40 0.61 5.46 2.19
CA ALA A 40 0.77 6.89 1.95
C ALA A 40 2.25 7.28 1.82
N GLY A 41 2.51 8.55 1.48
CA GLY A 41 3.86 9.08 1.42
C GLY A 41 4.03 10.39 2.17
N THR A 42 5.19 10.59 2.78
CA THR A 42 5.52 11.84 3.50
C THR A 42 5.74 13.02 2.53
N TRP A 43 6.23 12.72 1.33
CA TRP A 43 6.44 13.67 0.23
C TRP A 43 5.91 13.08 -1.09
N ALA A 44 4.68 12.56 -1.05
CA ALA A 44 4.05 12.02 -2.24
C ALA A 44 3.53 13.15 -3.15
N PRO A 45 3.73 13.04 -4.48
CA PRO A 45 2.85 13.71 -5.42
C PRO A 45 1.47 13.07 -5.36
N GLU A 46 0.41 13.84 -5.61
CA GLU A 46 -0.95 13.29 -5.64
C GLU A 46 -1.21 12.54 -6.95
N ASN A 47 -1.93 11.43 -6.84
CA ASN A 47 -2.50 10.64 -7.93
C ASN A 47 -1.49 10.16 -9.00
N ARG A 48 -0.21 9.96 -8.65
CA ARG A 48 0.74 9.32 -9.56
C ARG A 48 0.61 7.79 -9.51
N PRO A 49 0.80 7.11 -10.65
CA PRO A 49 0.84 5.65 -10.66
C PRO A 49 2.03 5.14 -9.83
N ALA A 50 2.00 3.87 -9.46
CA ALA A 50 3.20 3.17 -9.05
C ALA A 50 4.29 3.33 -10.12
N ALA A 51 5.55 3.40 -9.68
CA ALA A 51 6.69 3.47 -10.57
C ALA A 51 6.69 2.23 -11.48
N PRO A 52 7.02 2.36 -12.78
CA PRO A 52 6.99 1.23 -13.71
C PRO A 52 7.78 0.01 -13.22
N ARG A 53 8.98 0.24 -12.65
CA ARG A 53 9.80 -0.82 -12.05
C ARG A 53 9.16 -1.52 -10.84
N ALA A 54 8.27 -0.85 -10.11
CA ALA A 54 7.52 -1.46 -9.03
C ALA A 54 6.42 -2.37 -9.58
N VAL A 55 5.72 -1.93 -10.63
CA VAL A 55 4.70 -2.73 -11.32
C VAL A 55 5.33 -4.00 -11.90
N GLU A 56 6.40 -3.84 -12.69
CA GLU A 56 7.16 -4.96 -13.28
C GLU A 56 7.65 -5.95 -12.22
N TYR A 57 8.19 -5.45 -11.10
CA TYR A 57 8.64 -6.29 -9.99
C TYR A 57 7.48 -7.11 -9.40
N MET A 58 6.31 -6.52 -9.20
CA MET A 58 5.16 -7.21 -8.61
C MET A 58 4.47 -8.16 -9.58
N GLU A 59 4.47 -7.85 -10.87
CA GLU A 59 3.99 -8.76 -11.93
C GLU A 59 4.76 -10.08 -11.93
N HIS A 60 6.09 -10.05 -11.74
CA HIS A 60 6.89 -11.27 -11.56
C HIS A 60 6.50 -12.10 -10.33
N HIS A 61 5.80 -11.50 -9.36
CA HIS A 61 5.26 -12.17 -8.16
C HIS A 61 3.75 -12.45 -8.26
N GLY A 62 3.14 -12.22 -9.43
CA GLY A 62 1.72 -12.47 -9.68
C GLY A 62 0.77 -11.49 -8.99
N ILE A 63 1.22 -10.27 -8.66
CA ILE A 63 0.40 -9.27 -7.97
C ILE A 63 0.33 -7.99 -8.82
N ASP A 64 -0.89 -7.54 -9.12
CA ASP A 64 -1.11 -6.30 -9.88
C ASP A 64 -1.20 -5.07 -8.95
N ILE A 65 -0.28 -4.12 -9.11
CA ILE A 65 -0.31 -2.81 -8.44
C ILE A 65 -0.51 -1.62 -9.40
N SER A 66 -0.86 -1.87 -10.67
CA SER A 66 -1.04 -0.84 -11.73
C SER A 66 -2.13 0.18 -11.39
N ARG A 67 -3.10 -0.23 -10.58
CA ARG A 67 -4.21 0.63 -10.09
C ARG A 67 -3.81 1.53 -8.93
N HIS A 68 -2.64 1.32 -8.31
CA HIS A 68 -2.16 2.15 -7.21
C HIS A 68 -2.07 3.62 -7.63
N ARG A 69 -2.49 4.53 -6.73
CA ARG A 69 -2.35 5.97 -6.89
C ARG A 69 -1.74 6.57 -5.65
N SER A 70 -0.67 7.34 -5.84
CA SER A 70 0.05 7.95 -4.75
C SER A 70 -0.79 9.02 -4.05
N ARG A 71 -0.62 9.14 -2.75
CA ARG A 71 -1.26 10.19 -1.94
C ARG A 71 -0.39 10.57 -0.75
N ARG A 72 -0.49 11.82 -0.31
CA ARG A 72 0.25 12.30 0.86
C ARG A 72 -0.40 11.84 2.15
N ILE A 73 0.42 11.51 3.14
CA ILE A 73 -0.05 11.25 4.49
C ILE A 73 -0.73 12.51 5.06
N ASN A 74 -1.85 12.33 5.73
CA ASN A 74 -2.58 13.38 6.42
C ASN A 74 -3.24 12.83 7.69
N ARG A 75 -3.76 13.74 8.53
CA ARG A 75 -4.35 13.36 9.82
C ARG A 75 -5.47 12.33 9.68
N LYS A 76 -6.37 12.51 8.72
CA LYS A 76 -7.50 11.61 8.45
C LYS A 76 -7.04 10.18 8.13
N LEU A 77 -5.91 10.02 7.44
CA LEU A 77 -5.36 8.70 7.13
C LEU A 77 -4.79 7.98 8.36
N ILE A 78 -4.48 8.71 9.43
CA ILE A 78 -3.86 8.18 10.65
C ILE A 78 -4.92 7.89 11.73
N GLU A 79 -6.03 8.63 11.76
CA GLU A 79 -7.05 8.57 12.82
C GLU A 79 -7.59 7.16 13.10
N ASP A 80 -7.70 6.33 12.07
CA ASP A 80 -8.24 4.96 12.18
C ASP A 80 -7.17 3.87 12.06
N VAL A 81 -5.88 4.23 12.11
CA VAL A 81 -4.74 3.30 11.95
C VAL A 81 -4.29 2.81 13.31
N ASN A 82 -4.20 1.49 13.45
CA ASN A 82 -3.83 0.83 14.71
C ASN A 82 -2.41 0.25 14.66
N VAL A 83 -1.74 0.27 13.49
CA VAL A 83 -0.34 -0.16 13.25
C VAL A 83 0.31 0.66 12.13
#